data_AF-A0A8S9Z2P9-F1
#
_entry.id   AF-A0A8S9Z2P9-F1
#
_cell.length_a   1.000
_cell.length_b   1.000
_cell.length_c   1.000
_cell.angle_alpha   90.00
_cell.angle_beta   90.00
_cell.angle_gamma   90.00
#
_symmetry.space_group_name_H-M   'P 1'
#
loop_
_entity.id
_entity.type
_entity.pdbx_description
1 polymer ?
#
loop_
_entity_poly.entity_id
_entity_poly.type
_entity_poly.pdbx_seq_one_letter_code
_entity_poly.pdbx_strand_id
1 'polypeptide(L)'
;MLLSLAFASSRSLSSQILASVKCPSRTVSWRFNHEQLAHLVSKEFIIKPEFISVEEEKNLVDELDTHLLKHRYQDAHWDYAITHYRETERKNWRTINRSVIERLKEFTAQTELPAPASCASADQVVLPHIHILDLAENGEIKPHVDSVRASLPRLSDRIC
;
A
#
# COMPACT_ATOMS: atom_id res chain seq x y z
N MET A 1 3.94 -58.67 -29.35
CA MET A 1 2.72 -57.95 -28.95
C MET A 1 2.65 -57.99 -27.42
N LEU A 2 3.19 -56.97 -26.76
CA LEU A 2 3.03 -56.73 -25.33
C LEU A 2 2.63 -55.26 -25.20
N LEU A 3 1.35 -55.02 -24.95
CA LEU A 3 0.83 -53.72 -24.55
C LEU A 3 1.34 -53.45 -23.13
N SER A 4 2.11 -52.37 -22.95
CA SER A 4 2.35 -51.78 -21.64
C SER A 4 1.49 -50.53 -21.53
N LEU A 5 0.45 -50.60 -20.68
CA LEU A 5 -0.46 -49.51 -20.36
C LEU A 5 -0.02 -48.84 -19.05
N ALA A 6 0.13 -47.51 -19.10
CA ALA A 6 0.04 -46.51 -18.04
C ALA A 6 1.01 -46.63 -16.83
N PHE A 7 1.54 -45.56 -16.23
CA PHE A 7 0.90 -44.30 -15.88
C PHE A 7 1.83 -43.12 -16.16
N ALA A 8 1.38 -42.16 -16.97
CA ALA A 8 1.90 -40.81 -16.88
C ALA A 8 1.39 -40.23 -15.56
N SER A 9 2.29 -40.00 -14.62
CA SER A 9 2.01 -39.20 -13.43
C SER A 9 1.49 -37.84 -13.90
N SER A 10 0.18 -37.64 -13.73
CA SER A 10 -0.44 -36.33 -13.82
C SER A 10 0.21 -35.47 -12.74
N ARG A 11 1.27 -34.75 -13.12
CA ARG A 11 1.69 -33.57 -12.36
C ARG A 11 0.51 -32.62 -12.48
N SER A 12 -0.25 -32.50 -11.40
CA SER A 12 -1.30 -31.51 -11.22
C SER A 12 -0.78 -30.17 -11.75
N LEU A 13 -1.29 -29.76 -12.90
CA LEU A 13 -1.19 -28.39 -13.36
C LEU A 13 -2.02 -27.58 -12.37
N SER A 14 -1.37 -27.07 -11.31
CA SER A 14 -1.97 -26.03 -10.50
C SER A 14 -2.28 -24.89 -11.46
N SER A 15 -3.56 -24.70 -11.76
CA SER A 15 -4.04 -23.63 -12.61
C SER A 15 -3.85 -22.31 -11.85
N GLN A 16 -2.63 -21.79 -11.89
CA GLN A 16 -2.28 -20.53 -11.24
C GLN A 16 -3.10 -19.41 -11.91
N ILE A 17 -3.87 -18.69 -11.11
CA ILE A 17 -4.65 -17.56 -11.58
C ILE A 17 -3.74 -16.34 -11.62
N LEU A 18 -3.63 -15.73 -12.79
CA LEU A 18 -2.83 -14.53 -13.03
C LEU A 18 -3.73 -13.30 -12.94
N ALA A 19 -3.35 -12.37 -12.08
CA ALA A 19 -3.86 -11.00 -12.13
C ALA A 19 -2.69 -10.06 -12.43
N SER A 20 -2.97 -9.00 -13.18
CA SER A 20 -1.95 -8.06 -13.60
C SER A 20 -2.49 -6.65 -13.73
N VAL A 21 -1.70 -5.66 -13.31
CA VAL A 21 -1.93 -4.25 -13.60
C VAL A 21 -0.87 -3.80 -14.59
N LYS A 22 -1.32 -3.21 -15.70
CA LYS A 22 -0.44 -2.61 -16.69
C LYS A 22 -0.05 -1.22 -16.19
N CYS A 23 1.23 -0.99 -15.92
CA CYS A 23 1.82 0.34 -15.83
C CYS A 23 2.53 0.65 -17.16
N PRO A 24 2.66 1.92 -17.57
CA PRO A 24 3.35 2.29 -18.81
C PRO A 24 4.79 1.78 -18.88
N SER A 25 5.49 1.74 -17.74
CA SER A 25 6.88 1.31 -17.61
C SER A 25 7.04 -0.19 -17.31
N ARG A 26 6.04 -0.84 -16.70
CA ARG A 26 6.12 -2.24 -16.27
C ARG A 26 4.74 -2.85 -16.05
N THR A 27 4.57 -4.13 -16.36
CA THR A 27 3.40 -4.88 -15.90
C THR A 27 3.72 -5.49 -14.54
N VAL A 28 2.91 -5.19 -13.53
CA VAL A 28 2.97 -5.86 -12.24
C VAL A 28 1.97 -7.02 -12.29
N SER A 29 2.44 -8.23 -12.04
CA SER A 29 1.60 -9.43 -12.08
C SER A 29 1.82 -10.27 -10.84
N TRP A 30 0.75 -10.85 -10.31
CA TRP A 30 0.78 -11.75 -9.18
C TRP A 30 0.05 -13.04 -9.52
N ARG A 31 0.50 -14.13 -8.87
CA ARG A 31 -0.01 -15.48 -9.09
C ARG A 31 -0.70 -15.95 -7.83
N PHE A 32 -1.90 -16.47 -8.01
CA PHE A 32 -2.65 -17.09 -6.92
C PHE A 32 -2.71 -18.60 -7.10
N ASN A 33 -2.55 -19.31 -5.99
CA ASN A 33 -2.77 -20.76 -5.93
C ASN A 33 -4.24 -21.11 -5.65
N HIS A 34 -5.04 -20.14 -5.21
CA HIS A 34 -6.44 -20.32 -4.84
C HIS A 34 -7.34 -19.26 -5.49
N GLU A 35 -8.42 -19.70 -6.12
CA GLU A 35 -9.38 -18.85 -6.83
C GLU A 35 -10.13 -17.89 -5.91
N GLN A 36 -10.54 -18.36 -4.73
CA GLN A 36 -11.21 -17.51 -3.74
C GLN A 36 -10.33 -16.36 -3.27
N LEU A 37 -9.04 -16.62 -3.04
CA LEU A 37 -8.07 -15.59 -2.68
C LEU A 37 -7.85 -14.62 -3.85
N ALA A 38 -7.75 -15.13 -5.08
CA ALA A 38 -7.62 -14.30 -6.27
C ALA A 38 -8.81 -13.33 -6.41
N HIS A 39 -10.03 -13.84 -6.17
CA HIS A 39 -11.24 -13.04 -6.23
C HIS A 39 -11.27 -11.96 -5.13
N LEU A 40 -10.96 -12.31 -3.88
CA LEU A 40 -10.93 -11.37 -2.77
C LEU A 40 -9.90 -10.26 -2.99
N VAL A 41 -8.67 -10.62 -3.33
CA VAL A 41 -7.61 -9.63 -3.56
C VAL A 41 -7.94 -8.76 -4.76
N SER A 42 -8.47 -9.31 -5.85
CA SER A 42 -8.85 -8.50 -7.03
C SER A 42 -9.98 -7.50 -6.74
N LYS A 43 -10.78 -7.74 -5.70
CA LYS A 43 -11.87 -6.86 -5.30
C LYS A 43 -11.44 -5.78 -4.30
N GLU A 44 -10.61 -6.15 -3.32
CA GLU A 44 -10.26 -5.29 -2.17
C GLU A 44 -8.87 -4.62 -2.33
N PHE A 45 -8.02 -5.09 -3.24
CA PHE A 45 -6.67 -4.53 -3.46
C PHE A 45 -6.62 -3.69 -4.74
N ILE A 46 -6.40 -2.39 -4.57
CA ILE A 46 -6.44 -1.41 -5.64
C ILE A 46 -5.03 -0.87 -5.91
N ILE A 47 -4.58 -0.93 -7.15
CA ILE A 47 -3.34 -0.28 -7.62
C ILE A 47 -3.70 0.75 -8.68
N LYS A 48 -3.30 2.00 -8.43
CA LYS A 48 -3.40 3.09 -9.41
C LYS A 48 -2.00 3.49 -9.89
N PRO A 49 -1.54 2.99 -11.06
CA PRO A 49 -0.23 3.34 -11.59
C PRO A 49 -0.17 4.81 -11.99
N GLU A 50 1.04 5.39 -11.94
CA GLU A 50 1.29 6.79 -12.33
C GLU A 50 0.36 7.80 -11.63
N PHE A 51 0.09 7.57 -10.34
CA PHE A 51 -0.78 8.47 -9.56
C PHE A 51 -0.20 9.88 -9.40
N ILE A 52 1.13 9.96 -9.32
CA ILE A 52 1.91 11.20 -9.29
C ILE A 52 2.78 11.27 -10.54
N SER A 53 3.00 12.48 -11.04
CA SER A 53 3.97 12.77 -12.08
C SER A 53 5.40 12.84 -11.52
N VAL A 54 6.39 12.75 -12.40
CA VAL A 54 7.82 12.88 -12.04
C VAL A 54 8.13 14.21 -11.34
N GLU A 55 7.48 15.29 -11.77
CA GLU A 55 7.62 16.62 -11.16
C GLU A 55 7.01 16.63 -9.73
N GLU A 56 5.84 16.04 -9.54
CA GLU A 56 5.21 15.91 -8.22
C GLU A 56 6.03 15.02 -7.27
N GLU A 57 6.56 13.90 -7.77
CA GLU A 57 7.46 13.02 -7.01
C GLU A 57 8.70 13.79 -6.54
N LYS A 58 9.37 14.51 -7.44
CA LYS A 58 10.53 15.32 -7.10
C LYS A 58 10.20 16.38 -6.03
N ASN A 59 9.09 17.09 -6.18
CA ASN A 59 8.69 18.12 -5.23
C ASN A 59 8.34 17.56 -3.84
N LEU A 60 7.78 16.34 -3.77
CA LEU A 60 7.56 15.63 -2.51
C LEU A 60 8.88 15.25 -1.85
N VAL A 61 9.82 14.64 -2.59
CA VAL A 61 11.15 14.26 -2.08
C VAL A 61 11.90 15.49 -1.56
N ASP A 62 11.96 16.58 -2.33
CA ASP A 62 12.64 17.82 -1.93
C ASP A 62 12.05 18.43 -0.63
N GLU A 63 10.74 18.30 -0.40
CA GLU A 63 10.10 18.71 0.86
C GLU A 63 10.47 17.77 2.02
N LEU A 64 10.45 16.46 1.80
CA LEU A 64 10.65 15.44 2.83
C LEU A 64 12.12 15.34 3.28
N ASP A 65 13.07 15.45 2.35
CA ASP A 65 14.51 15.39 2.61
C ASP A 65 14.97 16.46 3.61
N THR A 66 14.29 17.62 3.62
CA THR A 66 14.57 18.71 4.57
C THR A 66 14.45 18.25 6.02
N HIS A 67 13.62 17.24 6.30
CA HIS A 67 13.41 16.67 7.63
C HIS A 67 14.05 15.29 7.78
N LEU A 68 13.82 14.38 6.83
CA LEU A 68 14.29 12.99 6.93
C LEU A 68 15.82 12.88 6.97
N LEU A 69 16.55 13.70 6.21
CA LEU A 69 18.03 13.67 6.19
C LEU A 69 18.67 14.04 7.52
N LYS A 70 17.93 14.67 8.44
CA LYS A 70 18.42 14.99 9.79
C LYS A 70 18.31 13.82 10.76
N HIS A 71 17.47 12.83 10.44
CA HIS A 71 17.26 11.65 11.27
C HIS A 71 18.17 10.51 10.83
N ARG A 72 18.72 9.81 11.83
CA ARG A 72 19.48 8.58 11.58
C ARG A 72 18.52 7.43 11.32
N TYR A 73 18.97 6.46 10.55
CA TYR A 73 18.28 5.18 10.44
C TYR A 73 18.23 4.49 11.81
N GLN A 74 17.11 3.83 12.06
CA GLN A 74 16.79 3.03 13.24
C GLN A 74 16.89 1.55 12.86
N ASP A 75 17.45 0.75 13.76
CA ASP A 75 17.73 -0.66 13.47
C ASP A 75 16.46 -1.53 13.45
N ALA A 76 15.50 -1.24 14.34
CA ALA A 76 14.23 -1.98 14.40
C ALA A 76 13.10 -1.16 15.02
N HIS A 77 11.89 -1.35 14.49
CA HIS A 77 10.65 -0.87 15.11
C HIS A 77 10.25 -1.81 16.27
N TRP A 78 9.40 -1.34 17.20
CA TRP A 78 9.10 -2.06 18.45
C TRP A 78 8.39 -3.41 18.24
N ASP A 79 7.71 -3.59 17.11
CA ASP A 79 7.05 -4.82 16.68
C ASP A 79 7.92 -5.69 15.74
N TYR A 80 9.16 -5.27 15.48
CA TYR A 80 10.12 -5.90 14.57
C TYR A 80 9.67 -6.00 13.11
N ALA A 81 8.59 -5.30 12.72
CA ALA A 81 8.06 -5.31 11.35
C ALA A 81 8.97 -4.56 10.37
N ILE A 82 9.65 -3.51 10.83
CA ILE A 82 10.49 -2.65 9.98
C ILE A 82 11.91 -2.61 10.52
N THR A 83 12.90 -2.69 9.61
CA THR A 83 14.34 -2.60 9.94
C THR A 83 15.07 -1.60 9.03
N HIS A 84 16.15 -1.00 9.54
CA HIS A 84 16.96 0.03 8.88
C HIS A 84 16.13 1.13 8.19
N TYR A 85 15.36 1.86 8.99
CA TYR A 85 14.39 2.82 8.50
C TYR A 85 14.49 4.15 9.25
N ARG A 86 13.95 5.21 8.66
CA ARG A 86 13.65 6.45 9.37
C ARG A 86 12.24 6.87 9.01
N GLU A 87 11.57 7.53 9.95
CA GLU A 87 10.17 7.88 9.77
C GLU A 87 9.86 9.25 10.34
N THR A 88 8.77 9.83 9.86
CA THR A 88 8.15 11.00 10.46
C THR A 88 6.67 10.98 10.18
N GLU A 89 5.90 11.68 11.01
CA GLU A 89 4.51 12.00 10.72
C GLU A 89 4.41 13.46 10.31
N ARG A 90 3.56 13.76 9.32
CA ARG A 90 3.40 15.12 8.81
C ARG A 90 1.95 15.43 8.47
N LYS A 91 1.45 16.54 9.00
CA LYS A 91 0.12 17.08 8.71
C LYS A 91 0.14 18.21 7.67
N ASN A 92 1.17 19.07 7.73
CA ASN A 92 1.25 20.27 6.91
C ASN A 92 2.17 20.05 5.71
N TRP A 93 1.70 20.41 4.52
CA TRP A 93 2.44 20.24 3.26
C TRP A 93 2.64 21.59 2.56
N ARG A 94 3.72 21.75 1.79
CA ARG A 94 3.92 22.95 0.97
C ARG A 94 2.80 23.08 -0.05
N THR A 95 2.50 24.31 -0.46
CA THR A 95 1.41 24.61 -1.41
C THR A 95 1.49 23.77 -2.68
N ILE A 96 2.69 23.55 -3.21
CA ILE A 96 2.91 22.75 -4.42
C ILE A 96 2.55 21.27 -4.25
N ASN A 97 2.70 20.71 -3.04
CA ASN A 97 2.44 19.31 -2.75
C ASN A 97 1.02 19.06 -2.21
N ARG A 98 0.30 20.11 -1.78
CA ARG A 98 -1.06 19.98 -1.24
C ARG A 98 -2.04 19.31 -2.21
N SER A 99 -1.96 19.65 -3.49
CA SER A 99 -2.82 19.05 -4.52
C SER A 99 -2.66 17.53 -4.59
N VAL A 100 -1.45 17.00 -4.48
CA VAL A 100 -1.18 15.55 -4.47
C VAL A 100 -1.81 14.89 -3.25
N ILE A 101 -1.63 15.50 -2.08
CA ILE A 101 -2.16 14.99 -0.82
C ILE A 101 -3.70 15.01 -0.80
N GLU A 102 -4.31 16.08 -1.30
CA GLU A 102 -5.77 16.18 -1.43
C GLU A 102 -6.32 15.14 -2.41
N ARG A 103 -5.67 14.95 -3.58
CA ARG A 103 -6.02 13.88 -4.52
C ARG A 103 -5.92 12.50 -3.89
N LEU A 104 -4.88 12.25 -3.09
CA LEU A 104 -4.70 10.98 -2.39
C LEU A 104 -5.83 10.73 -1.40
N LYS A 105 -6.16 11.73 -0.58
CA LYS A 105 -7.26 11.67 0.38
C LYS A 105 -8.61 11.40 -0.28
N GLU A 106 -8.91 12.12 -1.35
CA GLU A 106 -10.11 11.97 -2.16
C GLU A 106 -10.18 10.54 -2.74
N PHE A 107 -9.07 10.05 -3.31
CA PHE A 107 -9.00 8.71 -3.88
C PHE A 107 -9.22 7.61 -2.83
N THR A 108 -8.60 7.72 -1.65
CA THR A 108 -8.83 6.79 -0.53
C THR A 108 -10.28 6.84 -0.07
N ALA A 109 -10.85 8.03 0.15
CA ALA A 109 -12.24 8.18 0.59
C ALA A 109 -13.26 7.60 -0.40
N GLN A 110 -12.97 7.62 -1.70
CA GLN A 110 -13.83 7.02 -2.74
C GLN A 110 -13.70 5.49 -2.83
N THR A 111 -12.61 4.91 -2.33
CA THR A 111 -12.27 3.48 -2.49
C THR A 111 -12.50 2.64 -1.24
N GLU A 112 -12.46 3.24 -0.05
CA GLU A 112 -12.76 2.57 1.21
C GLU A 112 -14.21 2.07 1.26
N LEU A 113 -14.37 0.73 1.20
CA LEU A 113 -15.60 -0.01 1.47
C LEU A 113 -15.53 -0.50 2.93
N PRO A 114 -16.64 -0.45 3.70
CA PRO A 114 -18.01 -0.64 3.22
C PRO A 114 -18.85 0.64 3.26
N ALA A 115 -19.69 0.83 2.25
CA ALA A 115 -20.75 1.84 2.30
C ALA A 115 -21.69 1.57 3.50
N PRO A 116 -22.21 2.59 4.20
CA PRO A 116 -22.32 3.98 3.80
C PRO A 116 -21.49 4.91 4.70
N ALA A 117 -20.33 5.32 4.21
CA ALA A 117 -19.76 6.61 4.59
C ALA A 117 -20.03 7.65 3.49
N SER A 118 -21.16 7.54 2.78
CA SER A 118 -21.61 8.52 1.76
C SER A 118 -21.80 9.95 2.32
N CYS A 119 -21.60 10.12 3.62
CA CYS A 119 -21.67 11.39 4.36
C CYS A 119 -20.33 11.78 5.02
N ALA A 120 -19.29 10.94 4.91
CA ALA A 120 -18.00 11.18 5.53
C ALA A 120 -17.11 11.96 4.56
N SER A 121 -16.67 13.16 4.97
CA SER A 121 -15.63 13.87 4.23
C SER A 121 -14.30 13.10 4.26
N ALA A 122 -13.39 13.38 3.32
CA ALA A 122 -12.10 12.71 3.26
C ALA A 122 -11.28 12.82 4.57
N ASP A 123 -11.44 13.92 5.31
CA ASP A 123 -10.83 14.12 6.64
C ASP A 123 -11.49 13.30 7.78
N GLN A 124 -12.58 12.58 7.49
CA GLN A 124 -13.16 11.60 8.39
C GLN A 124 -12.66 10.18 8.12
N VAL A 125 -12.21 9.92 6.89
CA VAL A 125 -11.71 8.62 6.45
C VAL A 125 -10.20 8.54 6.64
N VAL A 126 -9.47 9.60 6.29
CA VAL A 126 -8.01 9.61 6.31
C VAL A 126 -7.49 10.28 7.59
N LEU A 127 -6.48 9.67 8.20
CA LEU A 127 -5.81 10.20 9.38
C LEU A 127 -5.18 11.58 9.07
N PRO A 128 -5.19 12.51 10.03
CA PRO A 128 -4.71 13.87 9.80
C PRO A 128 -3.20 13.94 9.60
N HIS A 129 -2.44 13.00 10.15
CA HIS A 129 -1.01 12.88 9.97
C HIS A 129 -0.73 11.78 8.95
N ILE A 130 0.03 12.13 7.92
CA ILE A 130 0.52 11.19 6.94
C ILE A 130 1.85 10.66 7.46
N HIS A 131 1.94 9.33 7.57
CA HIS A 131 3.17 8.64 7.90
C HIS A 131 4.08 8.60 6.69
N ILE A 132 5.33 9.00 6.89
CA ILE A 132 6.38 8.94 5.88
C ILE A 132 7.45 7.99 6.38
N LEU A 133 7.73 6.98 5.55
CA LEU A 133 8.72 5.95 5.82
C LEU A 133 9.80 6.02 4.74
N ASP A 134 11.05 6.02 5.18
CA ASP A 134 12.22 5.97 4.31
C ASP A 134 13.10 4.79 4.73
N LEU A 135 13.40 3.93 3.76
CA LEU A 135 14.14 2.69 3.95
C LEU A 135 15.55 2.86 3.40
N ALA A 136 16.54 2.44 4.19
CA ALA A 136 17.89 2.28 3.68
C ALA A 136 17.93 1.21 2.58
N GLU A 137 19.04 1.14 1.84
CA GLU A 137 19.25 0.11 0.81
C GLU A 137 19.12 -1.32 1.36
N ASN A 138 19.48 -1.53 2.63
CA ASN A 138 19.34 -2.79 3.36
C ASN A 138 18.12 -2.81 4.32
N GLY A 139 17.19 -1.86 4.17
CA GLY A 139 15.96 -1.79 4.94
C GLY A 139 14.90 -2.77 4.43
N GLU A 140 14.07 -3.26 5.35
CA GLU A 140 13.05 -4.26 5.06
C GLU A 140 11.75 -3.96 5.84
N ILE A 141 10.62 -4.20 5.17
CA ILE A 141 9.29 -4.31 5.79
C ILE A 141 8.89 -5.80 5.75
N LYS A 142 8.86 -6.44 6.91
CA LYS A 142 8.46 -7.84 7.08
C LYS A 142 6.94 -8.00 6.97
N PRO A 143 6.45 -9.22 6.69
CA PRO A 143 5.01 -9.49 6.69
C PRO A 143 4.38 -9.11 8.03
N HIS A 144 3.44 -8.17 8.00
CA HIS A 144 2.72 -7.68 9.17
C HIS A 144 1.31 -7.24 8.77
N VAL A 145 0.50 -6.96 9.77
CA VAL A 145 -0.82 -6.34 9.62
C VAL A 145 -0.81 -5.07 10.45
N ASP A 146 -1.20 -3.96 9.85
CA ASP A 146 -1.26 -2.68 10.56
C ASP A 146 -2.15 -2.79 11.79
N SER A 147 -1.76 -2.11 12.87
CA SER A 147 -2.56 -2.14 14.08
C SER A 147 -3.87 -1.37 13.87
N VAL A 148 -5.00 -1.98 14.23
CA VAL A 148 -6.33 -1.35 14.17
C VAL A 148 -6.36 0.02 14.87
N ARG A 149 -5.57 0.18 15.93
CA ARG A 149 -5.45 1.43 16.70
C ARG A 149 -4.69 2.53 15.95
N ALA A 150 -3.73 2.16 15.10
CA ALA A 150 -2.96 3.09 14.28
C ALA A 150 -3.70 3.44 12.99
N SER A 151 -4.50 2.52 12.44
CA SER A 151 -5.17 2.69 11.14
C SER A 151 -6.54 3.38 11.22
N LEU A 152 -7.21 3.37 12.38
CA LEU A 152 -8.54 3.96 12.52
C LEU A 152 -8.49 5.40 13.04
N PRO A 153 -9.27 6.33 12.45
CA PRO A 153 -9.58 7.60 13.08
C PRO A 153 -10.09 7.34 14.50
N ARG A 154 -9.54 8.04 15.51
CA ARG A 154 -10.00 7.90 16.89
C ARG A 154 -11.48 8.28 16.95
N LEU A 155 -12.34 7.29 17.09
CA LEU A 155 -13.79 7.46 17.26
C LEU A 155 -14.13 8.26 18.53
N SER A 156 -13.18 8.40 19.47
CA SER A 156 -13.36 9.12 20.74
C SER A 156 -13.44 10.64 20.61
N ASP A 157 -13.03 11.24 19.48
CA ASP A 157 -13.05 12.69 19.28
C ASP A 157 -14.29 13.15 18.47
N ARG A 158 -15.28 12.27 18.29
CA ARG A 158 -16.44 12.50 17.42
C ARG A 158 -17.77 12.09 18.07
N ILE A 159 -18.00 12.57 19.29
CA ILE A 159 -19.35 12.72 19.83
C ILE A 159 -19.61 14.24 19.90
N CYS A 160 -20.50 14.72 19.05
CA CYS A 160 -21.18 16.00 19.29
C CYS A 160 -22.11 15.88 20.49
#